data_AF-A0A2V5UX18-F1
#
_entry.id   AF-A0A2V5UX18-F1
#
_cell.length_a   1.000
_cell.length_b   1.000
_cell.length_c   1.000
_cell.angle_alpha   90.00
_cell.angle_beta   90.00
_cell.angle_gamma   90.00
#
_symmetry.space_group_name_H-M   'P 1'
#
loop_
_entity.id
_entity.type
_entity.pdbx_description
1 polymer ?
#
loop_
_entity_poly.entity_id
_entity_poly.type
_entity_poly.pdbx_seq_one_letter_code
_entity_poly.pdbx_strand_id
1 'polypeptide(L)'
;MAFCGLAALGGDRSVRARSVGVKHIALRCAGYNGVDIAAATELGLSVTRVPAYSPYAVAEHAVALLLALNRKIPRASNRVHDLNFSLNGLVGFDLHGKTAGILGTGRIGRVAAEILRGFGMKVLAFDV
;
A
#
# COMPACT_ATOMS: atom_id res chain seq x y z
N MET A 1 -24.04 -2.06 -22.17
CA MET A 1 -23.71 -2.14 -20.73
C MET A 1 -22.37 -1.43 -20.54
N ALA A 2 -22.35 -0.15 -20.16
CA ALA A 2 -21.11 0.62 -20.12
C ALA A 2 -20.42 0.42 -18.76
N PHE A 3 -19.34 -0.37 -18.75
CA PHE A 3 -18.44 -0.54 -17.62
C PHE A 3 -17.29 0.47 -17.75
N CYS A 4 -17.17 1.38 -16.80
CA CYS A 4 -16.01 2.27 -16.72
C CYS A 4 -15.03 1.69 -15.69
N GLY A 5 -13.92 1.12 -16.16
CA GLY A 5 -12.81 0.63 -15.34
C GLY A 5 -11.84 1.75 -14.93
N LEU A 6 -12.33 2.95 -14.63
CA LEU A 6 -11.50 4.11 -14.34
C LEU A 6 -11.42 4.35 -12.82
N ALA A 7 -10.21 4.27 -12.29
CA ALA A 7 -9.91 4.65 -10.92
C ALA A 7 -10.01 6.18 -10.77
N ALA A 8 -10.70 6.62 -9.72
CA ALA A 8 -10.88 8.00 -9.25
C ALA A 8 -11.74 8.92 -10.14
N LEU A 9 -13.06 8.84 -9.96
CA LEU A 9 -14.04 9.81 -10.46
C LEU A 9 -14.43 10.77 -9.33
N GLY A 10 -13.98 12.02 -9.42
CA GLY A 10 -14.54 13.13 -8.61
C GLY A 10 -15.90 13.58 -9.15
N GLY A 11 -16.66 14.36 -8.39
CA GLY A 11 -18.07 14.70 -8.65
C GLY A 11 -18.43 15.06 -10.10
N ASP A 12 -17.68 15.96 -10.74
CA ASP A 12 -17.92 16.37 -12.14
C ASP A 12 -17.79 15.20 -13.15
N ARG A 13 -16.87 14.26 -12.88
CA ARG A 13 -16.65 13.09 -13.73
C ARG A 13 -17.73 12.02 -13.52
N SER A 14 -18.34 11.95 -12.34
CA SER A 14 -19.49 11.08 -12.05
C SER A 14 -20.74 11.52 -12.84
N VAL A 15 -20.96 12.83 -12.94
CA VAL A 15 -22.04 13.42 -13.75
C VAL A 15 -21.84 13.09 -15.24
N ARG A 16 -20.60 13.26 -15.74
CA ARG A 16 -20.26 12.94 -17.13
C ARG A 16 -20.36 11.44 -17.44
N ALA A 17 -20.05 10.56 -16.48
CA ALA A 17 -20.23 9.12 -16.64
C ALA A 17 -21.71 8.75 -16.80
N ARG A 18 -22.59 9.39 -16.02
CA ARG A 18 -24.04 9.17 -16.13
C ARG A 18 -24.59 9.66 -17.46
N SER A 19 -24.13 10.80 -17.97
CA SER A 19 -24.58 11.36 -19.25
C SER A 19 -24.21 10.50 -20.46
N VAL A 20 -23.17 9.67 -20.37
CA VAL A 20 -22.80 8.68 -21.40
C VAL A 20 -23.38 7.28 -21.16
N GLY A 21 -24.31 7.14 -20.20
CA GLY A 21 -25.05 5.89 -19.97
C GLY A 21 -24.36 4.86 -19.06
N VAL A 22 -23.34 5.26 -18.29
CA VAL A 22 -22.74 4.40 -17.26
C VAL A 22 -23.74 4.18 -16.12
N LYS A 23 -23.83 2.94 -15.64
CA LYS A 23 -24.69 2.53 -14.52
C LYS A 23 -23.91 1.94 -13.35
N HIS A 24 -22.66 1.56 -13.58
CA HIS A 24 -21.82 0.85 -12.62
C HIS A 24 -20.37 1.34 -12.68
N ILE A 25 -19.80 1.60 -11.50
CA ILE A 25 -18.39 1.95 -11.31
C ILE A 25 -17.75 0.82 -10.50
N ALA A 26 -16.79 0.12 -11.11
CA ALA A 26 -16.05 -0.94 -10.45
C ALA A 26 -14.63 -0.46 -10.11
N LEU A 27 -14.32 -0.39 -8.82
CA LEU A 27 -13.01 -0.05 -8.31
C LEU A 27 -12.14 -1.30 -8.16
N ARG A 28 -11.02 -1.33 -8.87
CA ARG A 28 -9.98 -2.36 -8.75
C ARG A 28 -8.99 -2.08 -7.61
N CYS A 29 -9.44 -1.40 -6.56
CA CYS A 29 -8.65 -1.02 -5.39
C CYS A 29 -9.48 -1.16 -4.11
N ALA A 30 -8.78 -1.36 -2.98
CA ALA A 30 -9.44 -1.43 -1.68
C ALA A 30 -9.87 -0.06 -1.16
N GLY A 31 -9.13 0.99 -1.52
CA GLY A 31 -9.39 2.38 -1.13
C GLY A 31 -10.47 3.02 -2.01
N TYR A 32 -11.47 3.62 -1.38
CA TYR A 32 -12.58 4.29 -2.05
C TYR A 32 -12.52 5.83 -1.92
N ASN A 33 -11.46 6.37 -1.32
CA ASN A 33 -11.27 7.81 -1.09
C ASN A 33 -11.29 8.66 -2.38
N GLY A 34 -11.00 8.04 -3.52
CA GLY A 34 -11.00 8.71 -4.82
C GLY A 34 -12.37 8.81 -5.49
N VAL A 35 -13.43 8.29 -4.87
CA VAL A 35 -14.80 8.34 -5.40
C VAL A 35 -15.71 9.03 -4.40
N ASP A 36 -16.44 10.03 -4.91
CA ASP A 36 -17.53 10.65 -4.16
C ASP A 36 -18.74 9.70 -4.15
N ILE A 37 -18.88 8.95 -3.06
CA ILE A 37 -19.96 7.97 -2.88
C ILE A 37 -21.32 8.68 -2.80
N ALA A 38 -21.39 9.88 -2.22
CA ALA A 38 -22.64 10.62 -2.10
C ALA A 38 -23.14 11.05 -3.48
N ALA A 39 -22.28 11.71 -4.27
CA ALA A 39 -22.61 12.11 -5.63
C ALA A 39 -22.94 10.91 -6.54
N ALA A 40 -22.21 9.79 -6.40
CA ALA A 40 -22.50 8.57 -7.15
C ALA A 40 -23.88 7.99 -6.79
N THR A 41 -24.25 8.00 -5.51
CA THR A 41 -25.56 7.51 -5.04
C THR A 41 -26.69 8.39 -5.54
N GLU A 42 -26.54 9.72 -5.49
CA GLU A 42 -27.52 10.69 -6.01
C GLU A 42 -27.77 10.52 -7.52
N LEU A 43 -26.73 10.16 -8.29
CA LEU A 43 -26.82 9.94 -9.73
C LEU A 43 -27.32 8.53 -10.11
N GLY A 44 -27.62 7.68 -9.12
CA GLY A 44 -28.07 6.29 -9.32
C GLY A 44 -26.96 5.37 -9.85
N LEU A 45 -25.69 5.68 -9.55
CA LEU A 45 -24.53 4.89 -9.94
C LEU A 45 -24.16 3.92 -8.82
N SER A 46 -24.10 2.63 -9.14
CA SER A 46 -23.65 1.62 -8.18
C SER A 46 -22.13 1.51 -8.17
N VAL A 47 -21.52 1.51 -6.98
CA VAL A 47 -20.06 1.44 -6.79
C VAL A 47 -19.68 0.11 -6.14
N THR A 48 -18.87 -0.69 -6.81
CA THR A 48 -18.29 -1.92 -6.25
C THR A 48 -16.80 -1.73 -6.00
N ARG A 49 -16.30 -2.28 -4.90
CA ARG A 49 -14.85 -2.32 -4.59
C ARG A 49 -14.41 -3.74 -4.28
N VAL A 50 -13.11 -4.00 -4.42
CA VAL A 50 -12.49 -5.23 -3.92
C VAL A 50 -12.18 -5.04 -2.42
N PRO A 51 -12.90 -5.70 -1.49
CA PRO A 51 -12.84 -5.34 -0.07
C PRO A 51 -11.51 -5.68 0.61
N ALA A 52 -10.80 -6.70 0.10
CA ALA A 52 -9.57 -7.19 0.68
C ALA A 52 -8.62 -7.68 -0.41
N TYR A 53 -7.46 -7.02 -0.52
CA TYR A 53 -6.26 -7.63 -1.08
C TYR A 53 -5.51 -8.35 0.05
N SER A 54 -4.58 -9.24 -0.30
CA SER A 54 -3.80 -10.01 0.68
C SER A 54 -3.09 -9.06 1.66
N PRO A 55 -3.42 -9.09 2.97
CA PRO A 55 -2.72 -8.26 3.95
C PRO A 55 -1.25 -8.66 4.09
N TYR A 56 -0.93 -9.93 3.78
CA TYR A 56 0.44 -10.46 3.73
C TYR A 56 1.28 -9.74 2.68
N ALA A 57 0.76 -9.56 1.47
CA ALA A 57 1.51 -8.91 0.39
C ALA A 57 1.96 -7.49 0.77
N VAL A 58 1.10 -6.73 1.44
CA VAL A 58 1.44 -5.37 1.89
C VAL A 58 2.42 -5.39 3.06
N ALA A 59 2.21 -6.29 4.02
CA ALA A 59 3.11 -6.43 5.17
C ALA A 59 4.52 -6.88 4.76
N GLU A 60 4.62 -7.89 3.89
CA GLU A 60 5.88 -8.37 3.32
C GLU A 60 6.59 -7.28 2.52
N HIS A 61 5.85 -6.51 1.71
CA HIS A 61 6.43 -5.40 0.95
C HIS A 61 6.99 -4.31 1.87
N ALA A 62 6.29 -3.95 2.95
CA ALA A 62 6.78 -2.98 3.92
C ALA A 62 8.08 -3.46 4.61
N VAL A 63 8.15 -4.75 4.96
CA VAL A 63 9.35 -5.37 5.54
C VAL A 63 10.48 -5.44 4.51
N ALA A 64 10.18 -5.73 3.24
CA ALA A 64 11.16 -5.71 2.16
C ALA A 64 11.79 -4.31 2.00
N LEU A 65 10.98 -3.25 2.06
CA LEU A 65 11.46 -1.86 2.03
C LEU A 65 12.34 -1.53 3.24
N LEU A 66 11.95 -1.96 4.45
CA LEU A 66 12.78 -1.82 5.65
C LEU A 66 14.17 -2.46 5.47
N LEU A 67 14.22 -3.70 4.95
CA LEU A 67 15.48 -4.40 4.69
C LEU A 67 16.30 -3.72 3.58
N ALA A 68 15.65 -3.27 2.51
CA ALA A 68 16.28 -2.58 1.40
C ALA A 68 16.96 -1.28 1.85
N LEU A 69 16.32 -0.53 2.74
CA LEU A 69 16.87 0.69 3.35
C LEU A 69 18.03 0.36 4.29
N ASN A 70 17.83 -0.58 5.22
CA ASN A 70 18.84 -0.94 6.20
C ASN A 70 20.14 -1.47 5.55
N ARG A 71 20.03 -2.33 4.55
CA ARG A 71 21.17 -2.91 3.82
C ARG A 71 21.59 -2.07 2.60
N LYS A 72 20.96 -0.91 2.37
CA LYS A 72 21.26 0.03 1.27
C LYS A 72 21.27 -0.65 -0.10
N ILE A 73 20.37 -1.60 -0.32
CA ILE A 73 20.35 -2.46 -1.52
C ILE A 73 20.27 -1.64 -2.81
N PRO A 74 19.38 -0.63 -2.95
CA PRO A 74 19.33 0.16 -4.19
C PRO A 74 20.65 0.90 -4.47
N ARG A 75 21.30 1.43 -3.44
CA ARG A 75 22.60 2.12 -3.58
C ARG A 75 23.72 1.15 -3.96
N ALA A 76 23.74 -0.03 -3.35
CA ALA A 76 24.71 -1.08 -3.67
C ALA A 76 24.52 -1.54 -5.13
N SER A 77 23.27 -1.76 -5.56
CA SER A 77 22.94 -2.16 -6.94
C SER A 77 23.42 -1.13 -7.95
N ASN A 78 23.11 0.15 -7.74
CA ASN A 78 23.56 1.23 -8.63
C ASN A 78 25.08 1.27 -8.75
N ARG A 79 25.79 1.11 -7.63
CA ARG A 79 27.25 1.14 -7.61
C ARG A 79 27.88 -0.01 -8.40
N VAL A 80 27.29 -1.20 -8.34
CA VAL A 80 27.73 -2.36 -9.13
C VAL A 80 27.50 -2.12 -10.63
N HIS A 81 26.41 -1.45 -11.02
CA HIS A 81 26.20 -1.04 -12.41
C HIS A 81 27.28 -0.07 -12.91
N ASP A 82 27.84 0.76 -12.03
CA ASP A 82 28.97 1.64 -12.31
C ASP A 82 30.34 0.93 -12.20
N LEU A 83 30.37 -0.41 -12.11
CA LEU A 83 31.57 -1.23 -11.92
C LEU A 83 32.38 -0.89 -10.66
N ASN A 84 31.72 -0.28 -9.67
CA ASN A 84 32.34 0.08 -8.39
C ASN A 84 31.92 -0.94 -7.32
N PHE A 85 32.91 -1.63 -6.75
CA PHE A 85 32.70 -2.69 -5.74
C PHE A 85 33.07 -2.24 -4.33
N SER A 86 33.23 -0.93 -4.12
CA SER A 86 33.55 -0.40 -2.79
C SER A 86 32.41 -0.63 -1.80
N LEU A 87 32.75 -1.24 -0.66
CA LEU A 87 31.83 -1.46 0.46
C LEU A 87 31.64 -0.22 1.35
N ASN A 88 32.43 0.83 1.13
CA ASN A 88 32.40 2.03 1.95
C ASN A 88 31.01 2.68 1.92
N GLY A 89 30.47 2.91 3.12
CA GLY A 89 29.15 3.50 3.30
C GLY A 89 27.96 2.57 3.06
N LEU A 90 28.17 1.27 2.83
CA LEU A 90 27.11 0.27 2.64
C LEU A 90 26.79 -0.56 3.89
N VAL A 91 27.53 -0.37 4.97
CA VAL A 91 27.27 -1.05 6.25
C VAL A 91 25.88 -0.65 6.78
N GLY A 92 25.06 -1.66 7.04
CA GLY A 92 23.77 -1.56 7.74
C GLY A 92 23.89 -2.04 9.18
N PHE A 93 22.76 -2.26 9.84
CA PHE A 93 22.71 -2.79 11.20
C PHE A 93 21.78 -3.99 11.31
N ASP A 94 21.89 -4.73 12.41
CA ASP A 94 21.00 -5.87 12.64
C ASP A 94 19.70 -5.42 13.32
N LEU A 95 18.59 -5.91 12.75
CA LEU A 95 17.24 -5.65 13.26
C LEU A 95 16.98 -6.40 14.58
N HIS A 96 17.64 -7.53 14.79
CA HIS A 96 17.51 -8.32 16.01
C HIS A 96 17.78 -7.47 17.26
N GLY A 97 16.90 -7.56 18.25
CA GLY A 97 16.97 -6.78 19.49
C GLY A 97 16.64 -5.29 19.35
N LYS A 98 16.28 -4.80 18.16
CA LYS A 98 15.80 -3.42 17.96
C LYS A 98 14.31 -3.32 18.23
N THR A 99 13.82 -2.08 18.37
CA THR A 99 12.40 -1.79 18.56
C THR A 99 11.77 -1.32 17.26
N ALA A 100 10.65 -1.92 16.85
CA ALA A 100 9.82 -1.47 15.74
C ALA A 100 8.51 -0.87 16.26
N GLY A 101 8.13 0.30 15.74
CA GLY A 101 6.84 0.94 16.02
C GLY A 101 5.86 0.72 14.88
N ILE A 102 4.63 0.32 15.20
CA ILE A 102 3.53 0.13 14.24
C ILE A 102 2.41 1.11 14.61
N LEU A 103 2.03 1.95 13.64
CA LEU A 103 0.88 2.84 13.76
C LEU A 103 -0.29 2.23 12.97
N GLY A 104 -1.35 1.85 13.66
CA GLY A 104 -2.50 1.13 13.13
C GLY A 104 -2.40 -0.39 13.30
N THR A 105 -3.30 -0.98 14.08
CA THR A 105 -3.36 -2.43 14.36
C THR A 105 -4.44 -3.18 13.60
N GLY A 106 -4.78 -2.65 12.41
CA GLY A 106 -5.62 -3.32 11.44
C GLY A 106 -5.01 -4.62 10.92
N ARG A 107 -5.67 -5.24 9.91
CA ARG A 107 -5.25 -6.55 9.36
C ARG A 107 -3.80 -6.58 8.90
N ILE A 108 -3.31 -5.52 8.25
CA ILE A 108 -1.93 -5.42 7.76
C ILE A 108 -0.95 -5.21 8.92
N GLY A 109 -1.28 -4.31 9.86
CA GLY A 109 -0.42 -4.01 11.01
C GLY A 109 -0.15 -5.22 11.89
N ARG A 110 -1.15 -6.09 12.09
CA ARG A 110 -0.98 -7.35 12.84
C ARG A 110 -0.01 -8.31 12.16
N VAL A 111 -0.16 -8.52 10.86
CA VAL A 111 0.75 -9.39 10.08
C VAL A 111 2.16 -8.82 10.07
N ALA A 112 2.32 -7.51 9.88
CA ALA A 112 3.62 -6.85 9.97
C ALA A 112 4.27 -7.02 11.36
N ALA A 113 3.47 -6.91 12.44
CA ALA A 113 3.94 -7.13 13.80
C ALA A 113 4.45 -8.56 14.03
N GLU A 114 3.82 -9.56 13.42
CA GLU A 114 4.25 -10.96 13.51
C GLU A 114 5.57 -11.17 12.77
N ILE A 115 5.69 -10.65 11.54
CA ILE A 115 6.93 -10.75 10.76
C ILE A 115 8.10 -10.07 11.50
N LEU A 116 7.89 -8.87 12.04
CA LEU A 116 8.92 -8.11 12.77
C LEU A 116 9.31 -8.81 14.09
N ARG A 117 8.35 -9.44 14.78
CA ARG A 117 8.66 -10.31 15.93
C ARG A 117 9.48 -11.54 15.51
N GLY A 118 9.24 -12.09 14.32
CA GLY A 118 10.05 -13.17 13.74
C GLY A 118 11.51 -12.81 13.55
N PHE A 119 11.84 -11.53 13.32
CA PHE A 119 13.22 -11.02 13.29
C PHE A 119 13.84 -10.82 14.69
N GLY A 120 13.12 -11.14 15.77
CA GLY A 120 13.57 -10.92 17.14
C GLY A 120 13.53 -9.45 17.56
N MET A 121 12.65 -8.65 16.94
CA MET A 121 12.45 -7.24 17.31
C MET A 121 11.43 -7.11 18.45
N LYS A 122 11.60 -6.09 19.29
CA LYS A 122 10.55 -5.61 20.19
C LYS A 122 9.55 -4.79 19.38
N VAL A 123 8.27 -5.18 19.37
CA VAL A 123 7.24 -4.44 18.62
C VAL A 123 6.37 -3.63 19.56
N LEU A 124 6.25 -2.33 19.28
CA LEU A 124 5.30 -1.42 19.91
C LEU A 124 4.22 -1.10 18.89
N ALA A 125 2.96 -1.08 19.30
CA ALA A 125 1.85 -0.74 18.43
C ALA A 125 0.97 0.34 19.07
N PHE A 126 0.48 1.25 18.25
CA PHE A 126 -0.47 2.29 18.64
C PHE A 126 -1.62 2.34 17.64
N ASP A 127 -2.84 2.41 18.17
CA ASP A 127 -4.08 2.55 17.40
C ASP A 127 -5.01 3.50 18.15
N VAL A 128 -5.88 4.20 17.42
CA VAL A 128 -6.82 5.21 17.96
C VAL A 128 -8.24 4.65 18.00
#